data_AF-A0A4U9WKV4-F1
#
_entry.id   AF-A0A4U9WKV4-F1
#
_cell.length_a   1.000
_cell.length_b   1.000
_cell.length_c   1.000
_cell.angle_alpha   90.00
_cell.angle_beta   90.00
_cell.angle_gamma   90.00
#
_symmetry.space_group_name_H-M   'P 1'
#
loop_
_entity.id
_entity.type
_entity.pdbx_description
1 polymer ?
#
loop_
_entity_poly.entity_id
_entity_poly.type
_entity_poly.pdbx_seq_one_letter_code
_entity_poly.pdbx_strand_id
1 'polypeptide(L)' 'MVTAEAKKENIIAAAQAGASGYVVKPFTAATLEEKLNKIFEKLGM' A
#
# COMPACT_ATOMS: atom_id res chain seq x y z
N MET A 1 -3.31 3.35 0.85
CA MET A 1 -3.79 4.04 -0.37
C MET A 1 -3.93 3.03 -1.50
N VAL A 2 -5.05 3.06 -2.23
CA VAL A 2 -5.31 2.17 -3.38
C VAL A 2 -5.31 3.03 -4.65
N THR A 3 -4.56 2.64 -5.68
CA THR A 3 -4.51 3.36 -6.96
C THR A 3 -4.74 2.45 -8.16
N ALA A 4 -5.14 3.03 -9.29
CA ALA A 4 -5.32 2.29 -10.54
C ALA A 4 -4.01 2.14 -11.34
N GLU A 5 -3.01 2.96 -11.06
CA GLU A 5 -1.75 3.02 -11.81
C GLU A 5 -0.54 3.05 -10.88
N ALA A 6 0.49 2.27 -11.24
CA ALA A 6 1.77 2.24 -10.54
C ALA A 6 2.69 3.39 -11.01
N LYS A 7 2.29 4.63 -10.76
CA LYS A 7 3.16 5.80 -11.02
C LYS A 7 4.05 6.06 -9.83
N LYS A 8 5.36 6.20 -10.05
CA LYS A 8 6.36 6.44 -9.00
C LYS A 8 6.05 7.72 -8.20
N GLU A 9 5.55 8.75 -8.88
CA GLU A 9 5.10 10.00 -8.27
C GLU A 9 3.97 9.78 -7.26
N ASN A 10 2.99 8.92 -7.59
CA ASN A 10 1.88 8.60 -6.70
C ASN A 10 2.35 7.83 -5.45
N ILE A 11 3.38 7.00 -5.58
CA ILE A 11 3.97 6.27 -4.44
C ILE A 11 4.64 7.27 -3.48
N ILE A 12 5.39 8.23 -4.03
CA ILE A 12 6.08 9.26 -3.24
C ILE A 12 5.06 10.16 -2.54
N ALA A 13 4.03 10.61 -3.27
CA ALA A 13 2.95 11.43 -2.70
C ALA A 13 2.20 10.67 -1.60
N ALA A 14 1.91 9.37 -1.80
CA ALA A 14 1.28 8.54 -0.78
C ALA A 14 2.13 8.42 0.49
N ALA A 15 3.44 8.20 0.34
CA ALA A 15 4.36 8.11 1.46
C ALA A 15 4.45 9.45 2.21
N GLN A 16 4.55 10.58 1.49
CA GLN A 16 4.57 11.92 2.09
C GLN A 16 3.26 12.27 2.81
N ALA A 17 2.12 11.80 2.30
CA ALA A 17 0.82 11.95 2.94
C ALA A 17 0.63 11.04 4.17
N GLY A 18 1.64 10.24 4.54
CA GLY A 18 1.57 9.35 5.70
C GLY A 18 0.80 8.06 5.45
N ALA A 19 0.64 7.63 4.19
CA ALA A 19 0.00 6.35 3.91
C ALA A 19 0.87 5.19 4.43
N SER A 20 0.31 4.36 5.31
CA SER A 20 0.99 3.17 5.84
C SER A 20 1.29 2.11 4.76
N GLY A 21 0.62 2.19 3.60
CA GLY A 21 0.91 1.34 2.46
C GLY A 21 0.26 1.80 1.16
N TYR A 22 0.73 1.21 0.06
CA TYR A 22 0.33 1.53 -1.31
C TYR A 22 0.06 0.24 -2.10
N VAL A 23 -1.10 0.13 -2.75
CA VAL A 23 -1.48 -1.03 -3.58
C VAL A 23 -2.11 -0.57 -4.89
N VAL A 24 -1.73 -1.22 -5.99
CA VAL A 24 -2.14 -0.86 -7.36
C VAL A 24 -3.08 -1.94 -7.90
N LYS A 25 -4.18 -1.54 -8.53
CA LYS A 25 -5.11 -2.45 -9.22
C LYS A 25 -4.58 -2.85 -10.61
N PRO A 26 -4.95 -4.05 -11.10
CA PRO A 26 -5.63 -5.12 -10.36
C PRO A 26 -4.67 -5.81 -9.39
N PHE A 27 -5.18 -6.17 -8.21
CA PHE A 27 -4.44 -6.94 -7.22
C PHE A 27 -5.26 -8.16 -6.80
N THR A 28 -4.59 -9.20 -6.34
CA THR A 28 -5.25 -10.38 -5.78
C THR A 28 -5.48 -10.20 -4.28
N ALA A 29 -6.38 -11.01 -3.70
CA ALA A 29 -6.60 -11.03 -2.26
C ALA A 29 -5.30 -11.32 -1.49
N ALA A 30 -4.47 -12.26 -1.99
CA ALA A 30 -3.17 -12.59 -1.40
C ALA A 30 -2.21 -11.37 -1.37
N THR A 31 -2.15 -10.58 -2.44
CA THR A 31 -1.31 -9.37 -2.49
C THR A 31 -1.79 -8.30 -1.51
N LEU A 32 -3.10 -8.18 -1.31
CA LEU A 32 -3.66 -7.26 -0.32
C LEU A 32 -3.35 -7.73 1.10
N GLU A 33 -3.57 -9.01 1.39
CA GLU A 33 -3.30 -9.63 2.69
C GLU A 33 -1.83 -9.47 3.10
N GLU A 34 -0.89 -9.77 2.20
CA GLU A 34 0.54 -9.60 2.48
C GLU A 34 0.90 -8.13 2.82
N LYS A 35 0.30 -7.17 2.11
CA LYS A 35 0.51 -5.75 2.39
C LYS A 35 -0.10 -5.33 3.72
N LEU A 36 -1.26 -5.86 4.09
CA LEU A 36 -1.90 -5.57 5.37
C LEU A 36 -1.11 -6.17 6.54
N ASN A 37 -0.65 -7.42 6.42
CA ASN A 37 0.17 -8.06 7.44
C ASN A 37 1.44 -7.24 7.72
N LYS A 38 2.14 -6.80 6.67
CA LYS A 38 3.31 -5.90 6.80
C LYS A 38 2.98 -4.57 7.49
N ILE A 39 1.76 -4.05 7.31
CA ILE A 39 1.31 -2.82 7.98
C ILE A 39 1.04 -3.11 9.46
N PHE A 40 0.35 -4.20 9.79
CA PHE A 40 0.05 -4.57 11.16
C PHE A 40 1.31 -4.90 11.96
N GLU A 41 2.26 -5.64 11.38
CA GLU A 41 3.58 -5.89 12.00
C GLU A 41 4.29 -4.58 12.35
N LYS A 42 4.25 -3.59 11.44
CA LYS A 42 4.89 -2.28 11.68
C LYS A 42 4.15 -1.45 12.74
N LEU A 43 2.85 -1.66 12.91
CA LEU A 43 2.03 -1.02 13.95
C LEU A 43 2.11 -1.77 15.30
N GLY A 44 2.76 -2.93 15.35
CA GLY A 44 2.84 -3.75 16.56
C GLY A 44 1.51 -4.39 16.96
N MET A 45 0.61 -4.61 15.98
CA MET A 45 -0.66 -5.33 16.16
C MET A 45 -0.52 -6.80 15.74
#